data_AF-A0A453B337-F1
#
_entry.id   AF-A0A453B337-F1
#
_cell.length_a   1.000
_cell.length_b   1.000
_cell.length_c   1.000
_cell.angle_alpha   90.00
_cell.angle_beta   90.00
_cell.angle_gamma   90.00
#
_symmetry.space_group_name_H-M   'P 1'
#
loop_
_entity.id
_entity.type
_entity.pdbx_description
1 polymer ?
#
loop_
_entity_poly.entity_id
_entity_poly.type
_entity_poly.pdbx_seq_one_letter_code
_entity_poly.pdbx_strand_id
1 'polypeptide(L)'
;MNHCRSRPRSEQSLVRWAAPQLHDIDALDQMVDPALQGLYHSKSLSRFADAIALCVQAEPEFRPPMSEVVQSLVRLVQRANMTRMSSSESYTRRDRESGDCAV
;
A
#
# COMPACT_ATOMS: atom_id res chain seq x y z
N MET A 1 -10.14 -28.59 -0.37
CA MET A 1 -8.91 -27.83 -0.09
C MET A 1 -8.64 -27.85 1.42
N ASN A 2 -7.64 -28.60 1.87
CA ASN A 2 -7.29 -28.73 3.29
C ASN A 2 -6.19 -27.72 3.64
N HIS A 3 -6.52 -26.56 4.23
CA HIS A 3 -5.52 -25.54 4.61
C HIS A 3 -5.79 -25.00 6.03
N CYS A 4 -5.90 -25.85 7.05
CA CYS A 4 -6.22 -25.33 8.40
C CYS A 4 -5.41 -25.90 9.58
N ARG A 5 -4.33 -26.68 9.42
CA ARG A 5 -3.62 -27.20 10.61
C ARG A 5 -2.11 -27.37 10.56
N SER A 6 -1.44 -27.11 9.43
CA SER A 6 0.02 -27.25 9.30
C SER A 6 0.83 -25.99 9.59
N ARG A 7 0.19 -24.82 9.64
CA ARG A 7 0.89 -23.56 9.94
C ARG A 7 1.17 -23.44 11.44
N PRO A 8 2.37 -22.94 11.83
CA PRO A 8 2.69 -22.64 13.22
C PRO A 8 1.57 -21.83 13.88
N ARG A 9 1.36 -22.01 15.19
CA ARG A 9 0.31 -21.28 15.93
C ARG A 9 0.40 -19.76 15.80
N SER A 10 1.59 -19.22 15.51
CA SER A 10 1.81 -17.78 15.20
C SER A 10 1.16 -17.32 13.91
N GLU A 11 1.04 -18.20 12.95
CA GLU A 11 0.54 -17.89 11.61
C GLU A 11 -0.96 -18.16 11.47
N GLN A 12 -1.57 -18.83 12.44
CA GLN A 12 -3.02 -19.04 12.46
C GLN A 12 -3.80 -17.75 12.73
N SER A 13 -3.16 -16.74 13.32
CA SER A 13 -3.71 -15.38 13.48
C SER A 13 -2.96 -14.43 12.55
N LEU A 14 -3.70 -13.78 11.64
CA LEU A 14 -3.13 -12.79 10.73
C LEU A 14 -2.51 -11.62 11.48
N VAL A 15 -3.14 -11.17 12.57
CA VAL A 15 -2.60 -10.07 13.39
C VAL A 15 -1.28 -10.48 14.03
N ARG A 16 -1.21 -11.68 14.61
CA ARG A 16 0.01 -12.16 15.29
C ARG A 16 1.17 -12.40 14.32
N TRP A 17 0.87 -12.77 13.08
CA TRP A 17 1.86 -12.92 12.01
C TRP A 17 2.29 -11.59 11.39
N ALA A 18 1.33 -10.69 11.11
CA ALA A 18 1.57 -9.46 10.37
C ALA A 18 2.19 -8.35 11.22
N ALA A 19 1.72 -8.15 12.47
CA ALA A 19 2.12 -7.04 13.32
C ALA A 19 3.64 -6.78 13.41
N PRO A 20 4.51 -7.79 13.63
CA PRO A 20 5.96 -7.55 13.72
C PRO A 20 6.60 -7.09 12.40
N GLN A 21 5.93 -7.28 11.27
CA GLN A 21 6.45 -7.03 9.93
C GLN A 21 5.93 -5.72 9.32
N LEU A 22 4.93 -5.05 9.94
CA LEU A 22 4.26 -3.87 9.38
C LEU A 22 5.17 -2.63 9.19
N HIS A 23 6.34 -2.62 9.82
CA HIS A 23 7.32 -1.52 9.72
C HIS A 23 8.45 -1.78 8.72
N ASP A 24 8.54 -3.00 8.19
CA ASP A 24 9.59 -3.41 7.26
C ASP A 24 9.04 -3.41 5.82
N ILE A 25 9.58 -2.53 4.99
CA ILE A 25 9.12 -2.33 3.60
C ILE A 25 9.32 -3.60 2.76
N ASP A 26 10.42 -4.32 2.97
CA ASP A 26 10.73 -5.53 2.22
C ASP A 26 9.80 -6.67 2.66
N ALA A 27 9.51 -6.75 3.95
CA ALA A 27 8.53 -7.70 4.48
C ALA A 27 7.11 -7.41 3.98
N LEU A 28 6.73 -6.12 3.88
CA LEU A 28 5.42 -5.73 3.36
C LEU A 28 5.21 -6.25 1.93
N ASP A 29 6.20 -6.15 1.05
CA ASP A 29 6.11 -6.63 -0.34
C ASP A 29 5.80 -8.14 -0.40
N GLN A 30 6.37 -8.92 0.52
CA GLN A 30 6.13 -10.37 0.65
C GLN A 30 4.78 -10.72 1.29
N MET A 31 4.16 -9.78 2.01
CA MET A 31 2.88 -9.99 2.69
C MET A 31 1.67 -9.65 1.82
N VAL A 32 1.86 -8.85 0.77
CA VAL A 32 0.78 -8.43 -0.12
C VAL A 32 0.23 -9.64 -0.89
N ASP A 33 -1.09 -9.62 -1.12
CA ASP A 33 -1.77 -10.64 -1.92
C ASP A 33 -1.10 -10.78 -3.31
N PRO A 34 -0.57 -11.96 -3.67
CA PRO A 34 0.03 -12.21 -4.98
C PRO A 34 -0.92 -11.93 -6.15
N ALA A 35 -2.24 -12.01 -5.94
CA ALA A 35 -3.24 -11.69 -6.95
C ALA A 35 -3.24 -10.21 -7.38
N LEU A 36 -2.64 -9.33 -6.56
CA LEU A 36 -2.46 -7.92 -6.92
C LEU A 36 -1.33 -7.69 -7.92
N GLN A 37 -0.49 -8.70 -8.20
CA GLN A 37 0.53 -8.68 -9.27
C GLN A 37 1.45 -7.45 -9.26
N GLY A 38 1.75 -6.90 -8.07
CA GLY A 38 2.58 -5.70 -7.96
C GLY A 38 1.90 -4.41 -8.45
N LEU A 39 0.58 -4.41 -8.67
CA LEU A 39 -0.21 -3.25 -9.11
C LEU A 39 -0.46 -2.26 -7.96
N TYR A 40 0.58 -1.96 -7.19
CA TYR A 40 0.57 -1.02 -6.09
C TYR A 40 1.90 -0.28 -6.02
N HIS A 41 1.89 0.89 -5.40
CA HIS A 41 3.10 1.67 -5.19
C HIS A 41 3.64 1.40 -3.79
N SER A 42 4.93 1.10 -3.63
CA SER A 42 5.53 0.72 -2.34
C SER A 42 5.31 1.80 -1.26
N LYS A 43 5.33 3.09 -1.64
CA LYS A 43 5.01 4.19 -0.71
C LYS A 43 3.56 4.15 -0.23
N SER A 44 2.62 3.80 -1.09
CA SER A 44 1.20 3.68 -0.72
C SER A 44 0.98 2.47 0.20
N LEU A 45 1.68 1.36 -0.07
CA LEU A 45 1.66 0.16 0.75
C LEU A 45 2.16 0.45 2.18
N SER A 46 3.32 1.10 2.31
CA SER A 46 3.88 1.48 3.62
C SER A 46 2.90 2.36 4.42
N ARG A 47 2.25 3.33 3.78
CA ARG A 47 1.27 4.18 4.48
C ARG A 47 -0.01 3.46 4.87
N PHE A 48 -0.41 2.46 4.09
CA PHE A 48 -1.52 1.60 4.45
C PHE A 48 -1.15 0.68 5.63
N ALA A 49 0.08 0.17 5.66
CA ALA A 49 0.63 -0.60 6.78
C ALA A 49 0.69 0.23 8.07
N ASP A 50 1.10 1.51 8.00
CA ASP A 50 1.07 2.44 9.14
C ASP A 50 -0.35 2.51 9.76
N ALA A 51 -1.37 2.63 8.92
CA ALA A 51 -2.76 2.69 9.38
C ALA A 51 -3.21 1.37 10.03
N ILE A 52 -2.83 0.22 9.44
CA ILE A 52 -3.11 -1.10 10.02
C ILE A 52 -2.43 -1.24 11.39
N ALA A 53 -1.15 -0.87 11.49
CA ALA A 53 -0.35 -1.00 12.71
C ALA A 53 -1.01 -0.28 13.89
N LEU A 54 -1.51 0.95 13.65
CA LEU A 54 -2.26 1.71 14.65
C LEU A 54 -3.59 1.04 15.02
N CYS A 55 -4.32 0.47 14.06
CA CYS A 55 -5.62 -0.15 14.31
C CYS A 55 -5.52 -1.48 15.09
N VAL A 56 -4.42 -2.21 14.96
CA VAL A 56 -4.23 -3.53 15.58
C VAL A 56 -3.42 -3.51 16.88
N GLN A 57 -3.14 -2.31 17.41
CA GLN A 57 -2.49 -2.11 18.72
C GLN A 57 -3.19 -2.94 19.80
N ALA A 58 -2.41 -3.57 20.67
CA ALA A 58 -2.93 -4.36 21.78
C ALA A 58 -3.72 -3.45 22.73
N GLU A 59 -3.14 -2.31 23.08
CA GLU A 59 -3.76 -1.32 23.95
C GLU A 59 -4.79 -0.48 23.15
N PRO A 60 -6.05 -0.43 23.60
CA PRO A 60 -7.11 0.25 22.88
C PRO A 60 -6.93 1.78 22.83
N GLU A 61 -6.23 2.37 23.79
CA GLU A 61 -5.93 3.80 23.86
C GLU A 61 -5.01 4.31 22.75
N PHE A 62 -4.21 3.43 22.13
CA PHE A 62 -3.38 3.78 20.97
C PHE A 62 -4.10 3.59 19.63
N ARG A 63 -5.34 3.06 19.64
CA ARG A 63 -6.11 2.88 18.42
C ARG A 63 -6.79 4.21 18.05
N PRO A 64 -6.65 4.65 16.79
CA PRO A 64 -7.28 5.88 16.34
C PRO A 64 -8.81 5.72 16.27
N PRO A 65 -9.58 6.81 16.43
CA PRO A 65 -11.01 6.81 16.17
C PRO A 65 -11.28 6.52 14.69
N MET A 66 -12.44 5.93 14.39
CA MET A 66 -12.81 5.57 13.01
C MET A 66 -12.84 6.77 12.06
N SER A 67 -13.11 7.98 12.56
CA SER A 67 -13.03 9.22 11.79
C SER A 67 -11.62 9.46 11.23
N GLU A 68 -10.57 9.23 12.03
CA GLU A 68 -9.18 9.36 11.61
C GLU A 68 -8.77 8.26 10.64
N VAL A 69 -9.23 7.03 10.87
CA VAL A 69 -9.00 5.91 9.94
C VAL A 69 -9.56 6.23 8.57
N VAL A 70 -10.83 6.65 8.50
CA VAL A 70 -11.48 7.03 7.24
C VAL A 70 -10.73 8.17 6.57
N GLN A 71 -10.36 9.22 7.32
CA GLN A 71 -9.63 10.35 6.76
C GLN A 71 -8.26 9.94 6.21
N SER A 72 -7.56 9.02 6.88
CA SER A 72 -6.29 8.46 6.41
C SER A 72 -6.47 7.71 5.10
N LEU A 73 -7.46 6.80 5.03
CA LEU A 73 -7.75 6.01 3.83
C LEU A 73 -8.16 6.89 2.64
N VAL A 74 -9.00 7.91 2.85
CA VAL A 74 -9.37 8.87 1.80
C VAL A 74 -8.15 9.58 1.24
N ARG A 75 -7.23 10.04 2.11
CA ARG A 75 -5.97 10.66 1.67
C ARG A 75 -5.10 9.71 0.86
N LEU A 76 -5.06 8.42 1.20
CA LEU A 76 -4.31 7.41 0.44
C LEU A 76 -4.88 7.19 -0.96
N VAL A 77 -6.21 7.06 -1.07
CA VAL A 77 -6.88 6.88 -2.36
C VAL A 77 -6.67 8.09 -3.26
N GLN A 78 -6.80 9.31 -2.72
CA GLN A 78 -6.55 10.54 -3.47
C GLN A 78 -5.11 10.61 -4.00
N ARG A 79 -4.12 10.29 -3.17
CA ARG A 79 -2.70 10.27 -3.57
C ARG A 79 -2.40 9.21 -4.62
N ALA A 80 -2.98 8.01 -4.48
CA ALA A 80 -2.85 6.95 -5.46
C ALA A 80 -3.40 7.38 -6.82
N ASN A 81 -4.53 8.11 -6.84
CA ASN A 81 -5.12 8.63 -8.06
C ASN A 81 -4.27 9.72 -8.72
N MET A 82 -3.70 10.64 -7.93
CA MET A 82 -2.77 11.66 -8.44
C MET A 82 -1.50 11.05 -9.04
N THR A 83 -0.98 9.97 -8.44
CA THR A 83 0.21 9.26 -8.95
C THR A 83 -0.05 8.63 -10.32
N ARG A 84 -1.27 8.13 -10.56
CA ARG A 84 -1.69 7.64 -11.88
C ARG A 84 -1.73 8.75 -12.92
N MET A 85 -2.21 9.94 -12.55
CA MET A 85 -2.31 11.10 -13.47
C MET A 85 -0.94 11.69 -13.84
N SER A 86 -0.01 11.77 -12.88
CA SER A 86 1.36 12.24 -13.13
C SER A 86 2.15 11.34 -14.09
N SER A 87 1.81 10.05 -14.18
CA SER A 87 2.44 9.12 -15.12
C SER A 87 1.97 9.36 -16.57
N SER A 88 0.76 9.91 -16.74
CA SER A 88 0.17 10.23 -18.04
C SER A 88 0.67 11.56 -18.62
N GLU A 89 0.98 12.56 -17.78
CA GLU A 89 1.52 13.86 -18.22
C GLU A 89 2.99 13.78 -18.67
N SER A 90 3.74 12.77 -18.24
CA SER A 90 5.11 12.52 -18.73
C SER A 90 5.19 12.03 -20.19
N TYR A 91 4.07 11.63 -20.80
CA TYR A 91 4.04 11.20 -22.21
C TYR A 91 3.71 12.33 -23.19
N THR A 92 3.14 13.44 -22.74
CA THR A 92 2.68 14.54 -23.63
C THR A 92 3.67 15.69 -23.77
N ARG A 93 4.81 15.67 -23.08
CA ARG A 93 5.83 16.75 -23.13
C ARG A 93 7.03 16.49 -24.03
N ARG A 94 7.11 15.34 -24.73
CA ARG A 94 8.24 15.03 -25.64
C ARG A 94 7.96 15.22 -27.14
N ASP A 95 6.73 15.55 -27.55
CA ASP A 95 6.38 15.74 -28.98
C ASP A 95 6.14 17.19 -29.39
N ARG A 96 7.00 18.14 -28.96
CA ARG A 96 6.96 19.52 -29.49
C ARG A 96 8.31 20.16 -29.85
N GLU A 97 9.42 19.44 -29.81
CA GLU A 97 10.71 19.97 -30.24
C GLU A 97 11.42 19.01 -31.21
N SER A 98 10.79 18.80 -32.37
CA SER A 98 11.47 18.34 -33.58
C SER A 98 10.60 18.68 -34.78
N GLY A 99 10.44 19.98 -35.03
CA GLY A 99 9.65 20.52 -36.12
C GLY A 99 10.32 21.73 -36.76
N ASP A 100 11.63 21.69 -36.94
CA ASP A 100 12.36 22.63 -37.81
C ASP A 100 13.48 21.90 -38.55
N CYS A 101 13.12 21.31 -39.69
CA CYS A 101 13.99 21.21 -40.85
C CYS A 101 13.17 21.75 -42.01
N ALA A 102 13.21 23.08 -42.19
CA ALA A 102 12.70 23.71 -43.40
C ALA A 102 13.56 23.27 -44.59
N VAL A 103 12.84 22.88 -45.64
CA VAL A 103 13.30 22.47 -46.98
C VAL A 103 13.93 23.64 -47.72
#